data_AF-A0A2A2HBW7-F1
#
_entry.id   AF-A0A2A2HBW7-F1
#
_cell.length_a   1.000
_cell.length_b   1.000
_cell.length_c   1.000
_cell.angle_alpha   90.00
_cell.angle_beta   90.00
_cell.angle_gamma   90.00
#
_symmetry.space_group_name_H-M   'P 1'
#
loop_
_entity.id
_entity.type
_entity.pdbx_description
1 polymer ?
#
loop_
_entity_poly.entity_id
_entity_poly.type
_entity_poly.pdbx_seq_one_letter_code
_entity_poly.pdbx_strand_id
1 'polypeptide(L)'
;MGQVAFDTQEFVEKLENSGLNREQAKAITLVVRESHEVADLATKSDIKDVKRDLEDVRKDLSAEIANVRKDLSAEIADVRKDMEHRFEKVETQITDVRKDLSGEIADVRKDIAQIDKRLDFSEKRFDRLEVKFDRLQWFILAGILSLLFKDLIPKLWGG
;
A
#
# COMPACT_ATOMS: atom_id res chain seq x y z
N MET A 1 -24.98 27.41 50.32
CA MET A 1 -26.33 27.96 50.52
C MET A 1 -27.12 26.86 51.19
N GLY A 2 -27.50 27.08 52.45
CA GLY A 2 -27.99 26.02 53.33
C GLY A 2 -29.23 25.34 52.78
N GLN A 3 -29.36 24.04 53.07
CA GLN A 3 -30.69 23.47 53.28
C GLN A 3 -31.43 24.48 54.16
N VAL A 4 -32.53 25.04 53.64
CA VAL A 4 -33.47 25.74 54.50
C VAL A 4 -34.01 24.62 55.38
N ALA A 5 -33.47 24.52 56.60
CA ALA A 5 -33.93 23.52 57.56
C ALA A 5 -35.45 23.69 57.68
N PHE A 6 -36.18 22.61 57.48
CA PHE A 6 -37.63 22.65 57.60
C PHE A 6 -37.97 22.95 59.06
N ASP A 7 -38.31 24.20 59.35
CA ASP A 7 -38.67 24.63 60.70
C ASP A 7 -40.08 24.12 61.02
N THR A 8 -40.10 23.01 61.75
CA THR A 8 -41.34 22.36 62.17
C THR A 8 -42.21 23.26 63.05
N GLN A 9 -41.62 24.18 63.81
CA GLN A 9 -42.38 25.04 64.71
C GLN A 9 -43.05 26.17 63.93
N GLU A 10 -42.31 26.85 63.06
CA GLU A 10 -42.86 27.91 62.20
C GLU A 10 -43.99 27.36 61.30
N PHE A 11 -43.83 26.12 60.80
CA PHE A 11 -44.85 25.48 59.96
C PHE A 11 -46.13 25.13 60.74
N VAL A 12 -46.01 24.64 61.98
CA VAL A 12 -47.16 24.38 62.86
C VAL A 12 -47.90 25.68 63.18
N GLU A 13 -47.20 26.76 63.52
CA GLU A 13 -47.81 28.06 63.85
C GLU A 13 -48.57 28.64 62.63
N LYS A 14 -48.03 28.50 61.41
CA LYS A 14 -48.73 28.92 60.19
C LYS A 14 -50.01 28.13 59.94
N LEU A 15 -50.00 26.83 60.20
CA LEU A 15 -51.19 25.97 60.06
C LEU A 15 -52.25 26.29 61.12
N GLU A 16 -51.85 26.54 62.37
CA GLU A 16 -52.75 27.00 63.44
C GLU A 16 -53.40 28.36 63.10
N ASN A 17 -52.61 29.33 62.61
CA ASN A 17 -53.11 30.64 62.16
C ASN A 17 -54.02 30.55 60.92
N SER A 18 -53.97 29.44 60.19
CA SER A 18 -54.85 29.16 59.03
C SER A 18 -56.14 28.44 59.42
N GLY A 19 -56.39 28.26 60.72
CA GLY A 19 -57.62 27.67 61.25
C GLY A 19 -57.58 26.15 61.47
N LEU A 20 -56.42 25.50 61.32
CA LEU A 20 -56.25 24.10 61.76
C LEU A 20 -56.04 24.03 63.26
N ASN A 21 -56.53 22.96 63.90
CA ASN A 21 -56.20 22.74 65.30
C ASN A 21 -54.77 22.22 65.46
N ARG A 22 -54.21 22.38 66.66
CA ARG A 22 -52.82 22.04 67.00
C ARG A 22 -52.43 20.61 66.62
N GLU A 23 -53.32 19.65 66.82
CA GLU A 23 -53.04 18.24 66.56
C GLU A 23 -53.01 17.94 65.06
N GLN A 24 -53.92 18.52 64.28
CA GLN A 24 -53.91 18.45 62.82
C GLN A 24 -52.67 19.13 62.23
N ALA A 25 -52.31 20.32 62.72
CA ALA A 25 -51.12 21.06 62.28
C ALA A 25 -49.83 20.27 62.51
N LYS A 26 -49.67 19.65 63.69
CA LYS A 26 -48.54 18.77 64.00
C LYS A 26 -48.50 17.53 63.10
N ALA A 27 -49.63 16.87 62.90
CA ALA A 27 -49.71 15.66 62.07
C ALA A 27 -49.30 15.94 60.61
N ILE A 28 -49.78 17.03 60.02
CA ILE A 28 -49.41 17.44 58.65
C ILE A 28 -47.92 17.80 58.58
N THR A 29 -47.41 18.55 59.56
CA THR A 29 -46.00 18.95 59.62
C THR A 29 -45.07 17.73 59.71
N LEU A 30 -45.45 16.72 60.49
CA LEU A 30 -44.71 15.45 60.61
C LEU A 30 -44.65 14.70 59.28
N VAL A 31 -45.79 14.53 58.60
CA VAL A 31 -45.85 13.84 57.30
C VAL A 31 -45.03 14.57 56.23
N VAL A 32 -45.07 15.90 56.21
CA VAL A 32 -44.26 16.72 55.27
C VAL A 32 -42.77 16.62 55.57
N ARG A 33 -42.38 16.65 56.85
CA ARG A 33 -40.98 16.45 57.27
C ARG A 33 -40.48 15.07 56.89
N GLU A 34 -41.26 14.03 57.17
CA GLU A 34 -40.90 12.63 56.87
C GLU A 34 -40.76 12.44 55.35
N SER A 35 -41.64 13.06 54.55
CA SER A 35 -41.54 13.06 53.09
C SER A 35 -40.27 13.76 52.57
N HIS A 36 -39.80 14.80 53.27
CA HIS A 36 -38.55 15.50 52.95
C HIS A 36 -37.29 14.74 53.41
N GLU A 37 -37.37 13.97 54.50
CA GLU A 37 -36.26 13.13 54.99
C GLU A 37 -36.08 11.85 54.14
N VAL A 38 -37.15 11.32 53.54
CA VAL A 38 -37.10 10.17 52.62
C VAL A 38 -36.63 10.56 51.21
N ALA A 39 -36.74 11.84 50.84
CA ALA A 39 -36.31 12.33 49.54
C ALA A 39 -34.79 12.57 49.52
N ASP A 40 -34.03 11.64 48.94
CA ASP A 40 -32.59 11.81 48.70
C ASP A 40 -32.37 12.80 47.54
N LEU A 41 -32.34 14.09 47.87
CA LEU A 41 -32.28 15.18 46.90
C LEU A 41 -30.84 15.67 46.75
N ALA A 42 -30.33 15.64 45.52
CA ALA A 42 -29.09 16.34 45.17
C ALA A 42 -29.21 17.84 45.50
N THR A 43 -28.23 18.35 46.23
CA THR A 43 -28.15 19.76 46.59
C THR A 43 -27.69 20.60 45.41
N LYS A 44 -27.86 21.93 45.51
CA LYS A 44 -27.26 22.86 44.54
C LYS A 44 -25.74 22.76 44.48
N SER A 45 -25.08 22.28 45.54
CA SER A 45 -23.63 22.05 45.53
C SER A 45 -23.30 20.87 44.63
N ASP A 46 -24.00 19.75 44.80
CA ASP A 46 -23.78 18.54 43.99
C ASP A 46 -23.99 18.82 42.51
N ILE A 47 -25.03 19.60 42.16
CA ILE A 47 -25.26 20.03 40.76
C ILE A 47 -24.11 20.90 40.24
N LYS A 48 -23.56 21.79 41.09
CA LYS A 48 -22.44 22.65 40.70
C LYS A 48 -21.16 21.84 40.50
N ASP A 49 -20.94 20.82 41.31
CA ASP A 49 -19.77 19.95 41.22
C ASP A 49 -19.86 19.05 39.99
N VAL A 50 -21.01 18.41 39.74
CA VAL A 50 -21.27 17.68 38.48
C VAL A 50 -21.09 18.57 37.24
N LYS A 51 -21.52 19.85 37.31
CA LYS A 51 -21.33 20.79 36.21
C LYS A 51 -19.85 21.08 35.95
N ARG A 52 -19.02 21.19 37.00
CA ARG A 52 -17.57 21.38 36.87
C ARG A 52 -16.93 20.14 36.27
N ASP A 53 -17.26 18.96 36.79
CA ASP A 53 -16.75 17.70 36.27
C ASP A 53 -17.10 17.53 34.79
N LEU A 54 -18.31 17.90 34.38
CA LEU A 54 -18.73 17.88 32.98
C LEU A 54 -17.96 18.88 32.12
N GLU A 55 -17.69 20.09 32.64
CA GLU A 55 -16.88 21.09 31.95
C GLU A 55 -15.44 20.62 31.77
N ASP A 56 -14.87 19.92 32.76
CA ASP A 56 -13.51 19.41 32.70
C ASP A 56 -13.39 18.20 31.76
N VAL A 57 -14.30 17.22 31.87
CA VAL A 57 -14.40 16.11 30.89
C VAL A 57 -14.55 16.63 29.47
N ARG A 58 -15.34 17.70 29.25
CA ARG A 58 -15.49 18.31 27.93
C ARG A 58 -14.17 18.92 27.43
N LYS A 59 -13.39 19.57 28.29
CA LYS A 59 -12.07 20.11 27.93
C LYS A 59 -11.10 18.99 27.58
N ASP A 60 -11.06 17.95 28.41
CA ASP A 60 -10.17 16.80 28.22
C ASP A 60 -10.46 16.10 26.90
N LEU A 61 -11.74 15.79 26.62
CA LEU A 61 -12.15 15.21 25.34
C LEU A 61 -11.82 16.13 24.15
N SER A 62 -11.97 17.45 24.31
CA SER A 62 -11.60 18.40 23.25
C SER A 62 -10.09 18.38 22.98
N ALA A 63 -9.28 18.26 24.03
CA ALA A 63 -7.82 18.15 23.92
C ALA A 63 -7.40 16.82 23.29
N GLU A 64 -7.99 15.70 23.71
CA GLU A 64 -7.74 14.37 23.12
C GLU A 64 -8.11 14.34 21.63
N ILE A 65 -9.27 14.89 21.26
CA ILE A 65 -9.67 14.98 19.85
C ILE A 65 -8.68 15.82 19.05
N ALA A 66 -8.18 16.93 19.61
CA ALA A 66 -7.18 17.76 18.95
C ALA A 66 -5.85 17.02 18.76
N ASN A 67 -5.41 16.26 19.77
CA ASN A 67 -4.21 15.44 19.69
C ASN A 67 -4.35 14.32 18.64
N VAL A 68 -5.44 13.56 18.67
CA VAL A 68 -5.72 12.50 17.67
C VAL A 68 -5.75 13.07 16.26
N ARG A 69 -6.36 14.25 16.05
CA ARG A 69 -6.35 14.91 14.74
C ARG A 69 -4.95 15.31 14.29
N LYS A 70 -4.11 15.80 15.21
CA LYS A 70 -2.72 16.17 14.93
C LYS A 70 -1.90 14.93 14.55
N ASP A 71 -2.04 13.86 15.32
CA ASP A 71 -1.31 12.60 15.10
C ASP A 71 -1.71 11.97 13.75
N LEU A 72 -3.01 11.87 13.47
CA LEU A 72 -3.50 11.42 12.16
C LEU A 72 -2.99 12.29 11.00
N SER A 73 -2.92 13.61 11.19
CA SER A 73 -2.39 14.50 10.16
C SER A 73 -0.90 14.27 9.92
N ALA A 74 -0.13 14.00 10.97
CA ALA A 74 1.28 13.66 10.86
C ALA A 74 1.48 12.30 10.18
N GLU A 75 0.76 11.26 10.59
CA GLU A 75 0.82 9.94 9.97
C GLU A 75 0.43 9.98 8.48
N ILE A 76 -0.61 10.74 8.12
CA ILE A 76 -0.98 10.93 6.70
C ILE A 76 0.14 11.62 5.92
N ALA A 77 0.81 12.62 6.51
CA ALA A 77 1.93 13.30 5.86
C ALA A 77 3.12 12.37 5.66
N ASP A 78 3.42 11.51 6.65
CA ASP A 78 4.51 10.55 6.57
C ASP A 78 4.23 9.44 5.54
N VAL A 79 3.00 8.90 5.50
CA VAL A 79 2.59 7.94 4.46
C VAL A 79 2.69 8.56 3.06
N ARG A 80 2.31 9.84 2.89
CA ARG A 80 2.46 10.52 1.60
C ARG A 80 3.92 10.63 1.16
N LYS A 81 4.84 10.97 2.08
CA LYS A 81 6.27 11.01 1.79
C LYS A 81 6.84 9.63 1.45
N ASP A 82 6.46 8.59 2.20
CA ASP A 82 6.90 7.23 1.89
C ASP A 82 6.41 6.79 0.51
N MET A 83 5.15 7.09 0.16
CA MET A 83 4.62 6.84 -1.17
C MET A 83 5.40 7.57 -2.26
N GLU A 84 5.70 8.85 -2.09
CA GLU A 84 6.50 9.65 -3.03
C GLU A 84 7.87 9.03 -3.26
N HIS A 85 8.61 8.71 -2.19
CA HIS A 85 9.91 8.04 -2.30
C HIS A 85 9.83 6.66 -2.95
N ARG A 86 8.77 5.90 -2.69
CA ARG A 86 8.56 4.60 -3.35
C ARG A 86 8.28 4.77 -4.85
N PHE A 87 7.55 5.81 -5.25
CA PHE A 87 7.34 6.12 -6.67
C PHE A 87 8.65 6.52 -7.36
N GLU A 88 9.44 7.42 -6.76
CA GLU A 88 10.76 7.81 -7.28
C GLU A 88 11.69 6.60 -7.45
N LYS A 89 11.70 5.71 -6.46
CA LYS A 89 12.49 4.47 -6.50
C LYS A 89 12.04 3.55 -7.64
N VAL A 90 10.74 3.38 -7.82
CA VAL A 90 10.19 2.55 -8.92
C VAL A 90 10.52 3.17 -10.28
N GLU A 91 10.43 4.49 -10.44
CA GLU A 91 10.80 5.18 -11.67
C GLU A 91 12.28 5.00 -12.02
N THR A 92 13.15 5.07 -11.00
CA THR A 92 14.58 4.78 -11.14
C THR A 92 14.80 3.34 -11.59
N GLN A 93 14.16 2.36 -10.93
CA GLN A 93 14.28 0.94 -11.29
C GLN A 93 13.77 0.66 -12.71
N ILE A 94 12.68 1.29 -13.14
CA ILE A 94 12.18 1.17 -14.51
C ILE A 94 13.20 1.73 -15.52
N THR A 95 13.84 2.85 -15.19
CA THR A 95 14.87 3.46 -16.05
C THR A 95 16.09 2.56 -16.16
N ASP A 96 16.54 1.97 -15.05
CA ASP A 96 17.65 1.03 -15.04
C ASP A 96 17.34 -0.23 -15.87
N VAL A 97 16.17 -0.85 -15.66
CA VAL A 97 15.74 -2.02 -16.46
C VAL A 97 15.66 -1.69 -17.95
N ARG A 98 15.18 -0.50 -18.32
CA ARG A 98 15.15 -0.06 -19.74
C ARG A 98 16.55 0.08 -20.31
N LYS A 99 17.49 0.61 -19.53
CA LYS A 99 18.89 0.76 -19.94
C LYS A 99 19.55 -0.60 -20.13
N ASP A 100 19.35 -1.52 -19.18
CA ASP A 100 19.89 -2.88 -19.24
C ASP A 100 19.35 -3.63 -20.46
N LEU A 101 18.03 -3.62 -20.67
CA LEU A 101 17.39 -4.21 -21.86
C LEU A 101 17.90 -3.58 -23.16
N SER A 102 18.11 -2.27 -23.20
CA SER A 102 18.70 -1.62 -24.37
C SER A 102 20.14 -2.08 -24.62
N GLY A 103 20.91 -2.34 -23.57
CA GLY A 103 22.25 -2.91 -23.65
C GLY A 103 22.21 -4.34 -24.20
N GLU A 104 21.39 -5.21 -23.62
CA GLU A 104 21.22 -6.60 -24.06
C GLU A 104 20.78 -6.68 -25.53
N ILE A 105 19.82 -5.84 -25.95
CA ILE A 105 19.40 -5.78 -27.35
C ILE A 105 20.57 -5.35 -28.27
N ALA A 106 21.41 -4.42 -27.82
CA ALA A 106 22.57 -3.98 -28.61
C ALA A 106 23.59 -5.11 -28.76
N ASP A 107 23.81 -5.89 -27.72
CA ASP A 107 24.73 -7.02 -27.74
C ASP A 107 24.19 -8.17 -28.60
N VAL A 108 22.91 -8.52 -28.49
CA VAL A 108 22.26 -9.48 -29.39
C VAL A 108 22.38 -9.03 -30.86
N ARG A 109 22.23 -7.74 -31.15
CA ARG A 109 22.45 -7.23 -32.53
C ARG A 109 23.89 -7.40 -33.00
N LYS A 110 24.89 -7.24 -32.14
CA LYS A 110 26.29 -7.52 -32.49
C LYS A 110 26.52 -9.00 -32.74
N ASP A 111 25.95 -9.85 -31.91
CA ASP A 111 26.06 -11.31 -32.06
C ASP A 111 25.44 -11.77 -33.37
N ILE A 112 24.25 -11.28 -33.73
CA ILE A 112 23.61 -11.54 -35.03
C ILE A 112 24.52 -11.10 -36.19
N ALA A 113 25.04 -9.86 -36.14
CA ALA A 113 25.94 -9.36 -37.18
C ALA A 113 27.24 -10.19 -37.28
N GLN A 114 27.71 -10.77 -36.18
CA GLN A 114 28.86 -11.67 -36.17
C GLN A 114 28.51 -13.04 -36.78
N ILE A 115 27.31 -13.56 -36.48
CA ILE A 115 26.80 -14.80 -37.08
C ILE A 115 26.67 -14.65 -38.59
N ASP A 116 26.10 -13.54 -39.09
CA ASP A 116 25.98 -13.27 -40.53
C ASP A 116 27.35 -13.32 -41.23
N LYS A 117 28.38 -12.68 -40.66
CA LYS A 117 29.75 -12.74 -41.18
C LYS A 117 30.32 -14.16 -41.20
N ARG A 118 30.00 -14.99 -40.20
CA ARG A 118 30.44 -16.40 -40.15
C ARG A 118 29.73 -17.24 -41.21
N LEU A 119 28.46 -16.98 -41.45
CA LEU A 119 27.68 -17.64 -42.51
C LEU A 119 28.23 -17.28 -43.89
N ASP A 120 28.44 -16.00 -44.19
CA ASP A 120 29.06 -15.54 -45.44
C ASP A 120 30.43 -16.21 -45.67
N PHE A 121 31.24 -16.35 -44.62
CA PHE A 121 32.53 -17.01 -44.71
C PHE A 121 32.39 -18.52 -45.00
N SER A 122 31.41 -19.17 -44.37
CA SER A 122 31.11 -20.58 -44.59
C SER A 122 30.63 -20.82 -46.02
N GLU A 123 29.71 -20.01 -46.52
CA GLU A 123 29.19 -20.06 -47.89
C GLU A 123 30.35 -19.97 -48.91
N LYS A 124 31.22 -18.95 -48.79
CA LYS A 124 32.42 -18.81 -49.64
C LYS A 124 33.40 -19.97 -49.55
N ARG A 125 33.41 -20.73 -48.44
CA ARG A 125 34.22 -21.95 -48.33
C ARG A 125 33.57 -23.10 -49.08
N PHE A 126 32.25 -23.24 -49.01
CA PHE A 126 31.49 -24.23 -49.76
C PHE A 126 31.62 -24.00 -51.27
N ASP A 127 31.47 -22.78 -51.77
CA ASP A 127 31.65 -22.47 -53.20
C ASP A 127 33.05 -22.90 -53.70
N ARG A 128 34.08 -22.62 -52.90
CA ARG A 128 35.46 -23.03 -53.22
C ARG A 128 35.64 -24.54 -53.19
N LEU A 129 34.94 -25.25 -52.32
CA LEU A 129 34.95 -26.71 -52.26
C LEU A 129 34.26 -27.29 -53.48
N GLU A 130 33.10 -26.76 -53.86
CA GLU A 130 32.35 -27.19 -55.04
C GLU A 130 33.20 -27.08 -56.32
N VAL A 131 33.86 -25.94 -56.54
CA VAL A 131 34.80 -25.77 -57.66
C VAL A 131 35.96 -26.77 -57.62
N LYS A 132 36.45 -27.13 -56.42
CA LYS A 132 37.51 -28.15 -56.29
C LYS A 132 36.99 -29.55 -56.60
N PHE A 133 35.77 -29.87 -56.16
CA PHE A 133 35.13 -31.14 -56.48
C PHE A 133 34.87 -31.28 -57.97
N ASP A 134 34.38 -30.23 -58.64
CA ASP A 134 34.19 -30.21 -60.09
C ASP A 134 35.51 -30.52 -60.83
N ARG A 135 36.61 -29.87 -60.44
CA ARG A 135 37.93 -30.15 -61.02
C ARG A 135 38.36 -31.59 -60.79
N LEU A 136 38.15 -32.11 -59.58
CA LEU A 136 38.47 -33.50 -59.25
C LEU A 136 37.66 -34.49 -60.09
N GLN A 137 36.37 -34.23 -60.28
CA GLN A 137 35.51 -35.03 -61.15
C GLN A 137 36.04 -35.04 -62.59
N TRP A 138 36.44 -33.88 -63.13
CA TRP A 138 37.07 -33.81 -64.45
C TRP A 138 38.38 -34.60 -64.54
N PHE A 139 39.24 -34.54 -63.51
CA PHE A 139 40.47 -35.34 -63.47
C PHE A 139 40.18 -36.85 -63.47
N ILE A 140 39.16 -37.28 -62.73
CA ILE A 140 38.75 -38.69 -62.69
C ILE A 140 38.19 -39.11 -64.05
N LEU A 141 37.28 -38.32 -64.65
CA LEU A 141 36.73 -38.59 -65.98
C LEU A 141 37.83 -38.67 -67.04
N ALA A 142 38.78 -37.74 -67.03
CA ALA A 142 39.92 -37.74 -67.94
C ALA A 142 40.82 -38.97 -67.73
N GLY A 143 41.06 -39.37 -66.47
CA GLY A 143 41.81 -40.58 -66.14
C GLY A 143 41.13 -41.86 -66.65
N ILE A 144 39.82 -41.99 -66.42
CA ILE A 144 39.01 -43.12 -66.92
C ILE A 144 39.02 -43.15 -68.46
N LEU A 145 38.83 -42.00 -69.12
CA LEU A 145 38.88 -41.88 -70.57
C LEU A 145 40.25 -42.29 -71.13
N SER A 146 41.34 -41.84 -70.51
CA SER A 146 42.70 -42.22 -70.89
C SER A 146 42.95 -43.72 -70.76
N LEU A 147 42.38 -44.39 -69.77
CA LEU A 147 42.49 -45.84 -69.62
C LEU A 147 41.67 -46.59 -70.68
N LEU A 148 40.46 -46.14 -70.99
CA LEU A 148 39.59 -46.75 -72.01
C LEU A 148 40.16 -46.63 -73.43
N PHE A 149 40.80 -45.50 -73.78
CA PHE A 149 41.32 -45.25 -75.13
C PHE A 149 42.80 -45.63 -75.32
N LYS A 150 43.47 -46.12 -74.28
CA LYS A 150 44.92 -46.46 -74.31
C LYS A 150 45.28 -47.45 -75.43
N ASP A 151 44.40 -48.40 -75.71
CA ASP A 151 44.62 -49.45 -76.72
C ASP A 151 44.06 -49.11 -78.11
N LEU A 152 43.23 -48.06 -78.22
CA LEU A 152 42.59 -47.62 -79.48
C LEU A 152 43.44 -46.59 -80.24
N ILE A 153 44.10 -45.68 -79.52
CA ILE A 153 44.88 -44.57 -80.10
C ILE A 153 46.09 -45.07 -80.93
N PRO A 154 46.89 -46.05 -80.47
CA PRO A 154 48.02 -46.55 -81.25
C PRO A 154 47.60 -47.24 -82.56
N LYS A 155 46.41 -47.87 -82.60
CA LYS A 155 45.89 -48.57 -83.78
C LYS A 155 45.34 -47.65 -84.87
N LEU A 156 44.92 -46.43 -84.52
CA LEU A 156 44.40 -45.43 -85.46
C LEU A 156 45.51 -44.57 -86.10
N TRP A 157 46.69 -44.50 -85.48
CA TRP A 157 47.81 -43.68 -85.92
C TRP A 157 49.08 -44.47 -86.28
N GLY A 158 49.13 -45.76 -85.93
CA GLY A 158 50.17 -46.71 -86.31
C GLY A 158 49.62 -47.76 -87.27
N GLY A 159 49.44 -47.38 -88.53
CA GLY A 159 49.00 -48.22 -89.65
C GLY A 159 49.11 -47.46 -90.96
#